data_AF-A0A954L6P1-F1
#
_entry.id   AF-A0A954L6P1-F1
#
_cell.length_a   1.000
_cell.length_b   1.000
_cell.length_c   1.000
_cell.angle_alpha   90.00
_cell.angle_beta   90.00
_cell.angle_gamma   90.00
#
_symmetry.space_group_name_H-M   'P 1'
#
loop_
_entity.id
_entity.type
_entity.pdbx_description
1 polymer ?
#
loop_
_entity_poly.entity_id
_entity_poly.type
_entity_poly.pdbx_seq_one_letter_code
_entity_poly.pdbx_strand_id
1 'polypeptide(L)'
;MIDYEKLGAFYLGKEYDLAGGQVTDDVVLYDAKDLTTHAVIVGMTGSGKTGLGVSLLEEAAIDGIPSLIIDPNGDMGNHLLSFPELQPADFRPWVDKDEAARKGMSPEEFAANR
;
A
#
# COMPACT_ATOMS: atom_id res chain seq x y z
N MET A 1 -11.34 18.96 13.61
CA MET A 1 -10.52 18.10 12.73
C MET A 1 -9.22 18.85 12.55
N ILE A 2 -8.09 18.28 12.97
CA ILE A 2 -6.79 18.91 12.76
C ILE A 2 -6.56 18.88 11.26
N ASP A 3 -6.33 20.03 10.65
CA ASP A 3 -5.95 20.15 9.25
C ASP A 3 -4.44 19.88 9.18
N TYR A 4 -4.08 18.66 8.78
CA TYR A 4 -2.70 18.18 8.75
C TYR A 4 -2.14 18.10 7.32
N GLU A 5 -2.95 18.36 6.31
CA GLU A 5 -2.55 18.43 4.91
C GLU A 5 -1.70 19.67 4.67
N LYS A 6 -0.38 19.49 4.61
CA LYS A 6 0.59 20.56 4.36
C LYS A 6 1.51 20.13 3.25
N LEU A 7 1.63 20.98 2.23
CA LEU A 7 2.51 20.72 1.09
C LEU A 7 3.94 20.41 1.57
N GLY A 8 4.47 19.25 1.19
CA GLY A 8 5.80 18.78 1.58
C GLY A 8 5.91 18.17 2.98
N ALA A 9 4.79 17.85 3.64
CA ALA A 9 4.77 17.12 4.89
C ALA A 9 3.88 15.88 4.75
N PHE A 10 4.50 14.69 4.82
CA PHE A 10 3.82 13.42 4.64
C PHE A 10 3.26 12.92 5.97
N TYR A 11 1.97 12.59 5.99
CA TYR A 11 1.33 11.97 7.14
C TYR A 11 1.72 10.49 7.25
N LEU A 12 2.30 10.10 8.39
CA LEU A 12 2.72 8.70 8.66
C LEU A 12 1.88 8.00 9.73
N GLY A 13 0.75 8.60 10.11
CA GLY A 13 -0.10 8.08 11.18
C GLY A 13 -0.05 8.93 12.44
N LYS A 14 -0.28 8.30 13.59
CA LYS A 14 -0.28 8.95 14.90
C LYS A 14 0.73 8.31 15.83
N GLU A 15 1.16 9.05 16.85
CA GLU A 15 2.05 8.50 17.86
C GLU A 15 1.41 7.34 18.62
N TYR A 16 2.25 6.39 19.03
CA TYR A 16 1.83 5.24 19.83
C TYR A 16 2.47 5.31 21.20
N ASP A 17 1.66 5.49 22.23
CA ASP A 17 2.10 5.45 23.62
C ASP A 17 2.35 3.99 24.03
N LEU A 18 3.63 3.62 24.14
CA LEU A 18 4.06 2.29 24.55
C LEU A 18 3.70 1.97 26.01
N ALA A 19 3.62 2.97 26.89
CA ALA A 19 3.29 2.77 28.29
C ALA A 19 1.78 2.58 28.49
N GLY A 20 0.97 3.38 27.78
CA GLY A 20 -0.48 3.29 27.77
C GLY A 20 -1.04 2.20 26.85
N GLY A 21 -0.24 1.70 25.90
CA GLY A 21 -0.67 0.70 24.92
C GLY A 21 -1.73 1.22 23.96
N GLN A 22 -1.66 2.50 23.59
CA GLN A 22 -2.72 3.19 22.86
C GLN A 22 -2.15 4.19 21.84
N VAL A 23 -2.85 4.34 20.73
CA VAL A 23 -2.56 5.39 19.74
C VAL A 23 -3.05 6.72 20.32
N THR A 24 -2.21 7.76 20.28
CA THR A 24 -2.58 9.10 20.74
C THR A 24 -3.30 9.87 19.62
N ASP A 25 -3.69 11.12 19.88
CA ASP A 25 -4.24 12.02 18.84
C ASP A 25 -3.16 12.84 18.12
N ASP A 26 -1.89 12.69 18.53
CA ASP A 26 -0.77 13.42 17.96
C ASP A 26 -0.37 12.80 16.62
N VAL A 27 -0.43 13.61 15.56
CA VAL A 27 -0.10 13.18 14.20
C VAL A 27 1.41 13.20 13.96
N VAL A 28 1.90 12.21 13.24
CA VAL A 28 3.30 12.13 12.79
C VAL A 28 3.36 12.69 11.38
N LEU A 29 3.94 13.89 11.25
CA LEU A 29 4.19 14.56 9.97
C LEU A 29 5.68 14.52 9.66
N TYR A 30 6.03 13.88 8.54
CA TYR A 30 7.40 13.68 8.08
C TYR A 30 7.76 14.70 7.00
N ASP A 31 8.91 15.37 7.12
CA ASP A 31 9.35 16.34 6.10
C ASP A 31 9.77 15.59 4.82
N ALA A 32 9.05 15.82 3.73
CA ALA A 32 9.31 15.16 2.45
C ALA A 32 10.72 15.45 1.91
N LYS A 33 11.37 16.55 2.35
CA LYS A 33 12.75 16.87 1.96
C LYS A 33 13.75 15.82 2.43
N ASP A 34 13.48 15.12 3.53
CA ASP A 34 14.37 14.07 4.02
C ASP A 34 14.43 12.87 3.04
N LEU A 35 13.37 12.66 2.23
CA LEU A 35 13.33 11.63 1.19
C LEU A 35 14.21 11.93 -0.02
N THR A 36 14.78 13.14 -0.11
CA THR A 36 15.72 13.51 -1.20
C THR A 36 17.10 12.89 -1.02
N THR A 37 17.41 12.35 0.17
CA THR A 37 18.72 11.76 0.52
C THR A 37 18.69 10.24 0.67
N HIS A 38 17.73 9.58 0.02
CA HIS A 38 17.45 8.14 0.09
C HIS A 38 16.90 7.70 1.47
N ALA A 39 15.99 6.73 1.44
CA ALA A 39 15.44 6.10 2.63
C ALA A 39 15.53 4.58 2.51
N VAL A 40 15.53 3.90 3.66
CA VAL A 40 15.48 2.45 3.73
C VAL A 40 14.42 2.03 4.75
N ILE A 41 13.55 1.11 4.36
CA ILE A 41 12.53 0.52 5.24
C ILE A 41 12.98 -0.91 5.57
N VAL A 42 13.16 -1.20 6.86
CA VAL A 42 13.65 -2.50 7.35
C VAL A 42 12.64 -3.11 8.31
N GLY A 43 12.45 -4.42 8.24
CA GLY A 43 11.50 -5.14 9.09
C GLY A 43 11.20 -6.56 8.59
N MET A 44 10.66 -7.40 9.47
CA MET A 44 10.27 -8.77 9.12
C MET A 44 8.96 -8.81 8.30
N THR A 45 8.62 -9.95 7.71
CA THR A 45 7.30 -10.12 7.06
C THR A 45 6.18 -9.85 8.05
N GLY A 46 5.13 -9.13 7.62
CA GLY A 46 4.02 -8.72 8.50
C GLY A 46 4.30 -7.50 9.37
N SER A 47 5.49 -6.89 9.33
CA SER A 47 5.81 -5.69 10.12
C SER A 47 5.29 -4.37 9.52
N GLY A 48 4.50 -4.43 8.44
CA GLY A 48 3.92 -3.24 7.80
C GLY A 48 4.82 -2.49 6.81
N LYS A 49 5.97 -3.04 6.37
CA LYS A 49 6.87 -2.36 5.41
C LYS A 49 6.18 -1.91 4.12
N THR A 50 5.43 -2.81 3.49
CA THR A 50 4.70 -2.52 2.24
C THR A 50 3.63 -1.47 2.50
N GLY A 51 2.90 -1.57 3.62
CA GLY A 51 1.91 -0.57 4.03
C GLY A 51 2.53 0.83 4.21
N LEU A 52 3.67 0.94 4.89
CA LEU A 52 4.39 2.21 5.01
C LEU A 52 4.82 2.76 3.64
N GLY A 53 5.30 1.89 2.74
CA GLY A 53 5.65 2.28 1.38
C GLY A 53 4.44 2.82 0.59
N VAL A 54 3.28 2.19 0.71
CA VAL A 54 2.03 2.65 0.10
C VAL A 54 1.61 4.00 0.68
N SER A 55 1.63 4.18 2.00
CA SER A 55 1.31 5.47 2.62
C SER A 55 2.22 6.59 2.09
N LEU A 56 3.53 6.36 2.01
CA LEU A 56 4.46 7.35 1.43
C LEU A 56 4.12 7.70 -0.03
N LEU A 57 3.68 6.72 -0.83
CA LEU A 57 3.28 6.94 -2.23
C LEU A 57 1.94 7.69 -2.34
N GLU A 58 1.00 7.44 -1.43
CA GLU A 58 -0.26 8.17 -1.34
C GLU A 58 -0.03 9.64 -1.00
N GLU A 59 0.80 9.94 0.00
CA GLU A 59 1.18 11.31 0.37
C GLU A 59 1.90 12.02 -0.77
N ALA A 60 2.83 11.34 -1.46
CA ALA A 60 3.48 11.88 -2.65
C ALA A 60 2.48 12.19 -3.77
N ALA A 61 1.48 11.34 -3.97
CA ALA A 61 0.44 11.56 -4.98
C ALA A 61 -0.48 12.74 -4.63
N ILE A 62 -0.85 12.89 -3.36
CA ILE A 62 -1.63 14.04 -2.85
C ILE A 62 -0.90 15.36 -3.11
N ASP A 63 0.42 15.38 -2.88
CA ASP A 63 1.29 16.53 -3.14
C ASP A 63 1.63 16.74 -4.63
N GLY A 64 1.14 15.88 -5.53
CA GLY A 64 1.41 15.96 -6.97
C GLY A 64 2.86 15.61 -7.35
N ILE A 65 3.56 14.86 -6.50
CA ILE A 65 4.93 14.41 -6.73
C ILE A 65 4.91 13.15 -7.61
N PRO A 66 5.53 13.18 -8.80
CA PRO A 66 5.58 12.01 -9.67
C PRO A 66 6.44 10.92 -9.05
N SER A 67 5.91 9.71 -9.00
CA SER A 67 6.59 8.55 -8.40
C SER A 67 6.76 7.42 -9.43
N LEU A 68 7.95 6.80 -9.44
CA LEU A 68 8.24 5.59 -10.20
C LEU A 68 8.47 4.44 -9.21
N ILE A 69 7.69 3.38 -9.33
CA ILE A 69 7.73 2.23 -8.44
C ILE A 69 8.28 1.04 -9.21
N ILE A 70 9.34 0.44 -8.68
CA ILE A 70 9.88 -0.83 -9.18
C ILE A 70 9.52 -1.90 -8.16
N ASP A 71 8.44 -2.62 -8.45
CA ASP A 71 7.90 -3.67 -7.59
C ASP A 71 8.09 -5.05 -8.26
N PRO A 72 9.22 -5.73 -7.99
CA PRO A 72 9.47 -7.06 -8.57
C PRO A 72 8.59 -8.15 -7.96
N ASN A 73 8.03 -7.94 -6.76
CA ASN A 73 7.21 -8.94 -6.07
C ASN A 73 5.72 -8.78 -6.39
N GLY A 74 5.31 -7.60 -6.90
CA GLY A 74 3.92 -7.26 -7.20
C GLY A 74 3.08 -6.98 -5.96
N ASP A 75 3.67 -6.92 -4.76
CA ASP A 75 2.92 -6.76 -3.52
C ASP A 75 2.29 -5.37 -3.38
N MET A 76 2.93 -4.34 -3.91
CA MET A 76 2.36 -2.99 -3.97
C MET A 76 1.25 -2.90 -5.04
N GLY A 77 1.46 -3.53 -6.20
CA GLY A 77 0.46 -3.57 -7.28
C GLY A 77 -0.82 -4.32 -6.88
N ASN A 78 -0.70 -5.33 -6.03
CA ASN A 78 -1.84 -6.10 -5.53
C ASN A 78 -2.85 -5.28 -4.73
N HIS A 79 -2.48 -4.10 -4.21
CA HIS A 79 -3.45 -3.21 -3.57
C HIS A 79 -4.58 -2.77 -4.53
N LEU A 80 -4.30 -2.70 -5.84
CA LEU A 80 -5.32 -2.43 -6.87
C LEU A 80 -6.39 -3.53 -6.98
N LEU A 81 -6.14 -4.72 -6.41
CA LEU A 81 -7.08 -5.84 -6.40
C LEU A 81 -8.01 -5.85 -5.17
N SER A 82 -8.00 -4.79 -4.36
CA SER A 82 -8.90 -4.62 -3.21
C SER A 82 -10.26 -4.08 -3.66
N PHE A 83 -11.03 -4.90 -4.38
CA PHE A 83 -12.35 -4.52 -4.87
C PHE A 83 -13.37 -4.45 -3.73
N PRO A 84 -14.36 -3.52 -3.77
CA PRO A 84 -15.32 -3.38 -2.68
C PRO A 84 -16.15 -4.63 -2.39
N GLU A 85 -16.55 -5.34 -3.45
CA GLU A 85 -17.46 -6.50 -3.37
C GLU A 85 -16.71 -7.84 -3.51
N LEU A 86 -15.41 -7.80 -3.83
CA LEU A 86 -14.53 -8.97 -4.05
C LEU A 86 -15.20 -10.05 -4.93
N GLN A 87 -15.89 -9.66 -5.99
CA GLN A 87 -16.60 -10.61 -6.83
C GLN A 87 -15.62 -11.31 -7.79
N PRO A 88 -15.87 -12.58 -8.15
CA PRO A 88 -15.03 -13.28 -9.14
C PRO A 88 -14.87 -12.51 -10.46
N ALA A 89 -15.89 -11.76 -10.87
CA ALA A 89 -15.85 -10.93 -12.06
C ALA A 89 -14.84 -9.77 -11.96
N ASP A 90 -14.57 -9.27 -10.75
CA ASP A 90 -13.60 -8.18 -10.52
C ASP A 90 -12.16 -8.68 -10.70
N PHE A 91 -11.89 -9.93 -10.33
CA PHE A 91 -10.58 -10.57 -10.49
C PHE A 91 -10.34 -11.08 -11.91
N ARG A 92 -11.40 -11.38 -12.66
CA ARG A 92 -11.33 -12.01 -13.98
C ARG A 92 -10.39 -11.32 -14.99
N PRO A 93 -10.32 -9.98 -15.09
CA PRO A 93 -9.39 -9.28 -15.98
C PRO A 93 -7.91 -9.46 -15.60
N TRP A 94 -7.63 -9.78 -14.34
CA TRP A 94 -6.29 -9.88 -13.76
C TRP A 94 -5.79 -11.33 -13.70
N VAL A 95 -6.62 -12.30 -14.06
CA VAL A 95 -6.25 -13.72 -14.12
C VAL A 95 -5.31 -14.00 -15.29
N ASP A 96 -4.14 -14.55 -14.96
CA ASP A 96 -3.25 -15.18 -15.94
C ASP A 96 -3.86 -16.49 -16.45
N LYS A 97 -4.17 -16.53 -17.74
CA LYS A 97 -4.76 -17.69 -18.42
C LYS A 97 -3.82 -18.90 -18.40
N ASP A 98 -2.51 -18.68 -18.48
CA ASP A 98 -1.53 -19.77 -18.49
C ASP A 98 -1.36 -20.36 -17.08
N GLU A 99 -1.48 -19.54 -16.03
CA GLU A 99 -1.56 -20.04 -14.64
C GLU A 99 -2.82 -20.88 -14.42
N ALA A 100 -3.99 -20.40 -14.85
CA ALA A 100 -5.24 -21.13 -14.74
C ALA A 100 -5.17 -22.48 -15.48
N ALA A 101 -4.66 -22.49 -16.71
CA ALA A 101 -4.49 -23.69 -17.52
C ALA A 101 -3.52 -24.71 -16.87
N ARG A 102 -2.38 -24.26 -16.30
CA ARG A 102 -1.46 -25.12 -15.54
C ARG A 102 -2.11 -25.80 -14.33
N LYS A 103 -3.12 -25.15 -13.74
CA LYS A 103 -3.93 -25.69 -12.64
C LYS A 103 -5.16 -26.48 -13.10
N GLY A 104 -5.35 -26.65 -14.42
CA GLY A 104 -6.48 -27.38 -14.99
C GLY A 104 -7.82 -26.67 -14.82
N MET A 105 -7.81 -25.36 -14.58
CA MET A 105 -9.01 -24.54 -14.35
C MET A 105 -9.26 -23.61 -15.54
N SER A 106 -10.52 -23.31 -15.83
CA SER A 106 -10.85 -22.16 -16.67
C SER A 106 -10.48 -20.85 -15.96
N PRO A 107 -10.22 -19.76 -16.69
CA PRO A 107 -9.98 -18.47 -16.07
C PRO A 107 -11.13 -17.97 -15.17
N GLU A 108 -12.37 -18.34 -15.48
CA GLU A 108 -13.56 -18.03 -14.69
C GLU A 108 -13.56 -18.79 -13.35
N GLU A 109 -13.28 -20.09 -13.37
CA GLU A 109 -13.14 -20.90 -12.15
C GLU A 109 -11.95 -20.45 -11.31
N PHE A 110 -10.85 -20.04 -11.97
CA PHE A 110 -9.67 -19.55 -11.27
C PHE A 110 -9.94 -18.20 -10.57
N ALA A 111 -10.70 -17.30 -11.21
CA ALA A 111 -11.13 -16.05 -10.60
C ALA A 111 -12.08 -16.26 -9.41
N ALA A 112 -12.93 -17.29 -9.45
CA ALA A 112 -13.83 -17.63 -8.35
C ALA A 112 -13.13 -18.22 -7.12
N ASN A 113 -11.86 -18.63 -7.26
CA ASN A 113 -11.02 -19.16 -6.18
C ASN A 113 -10.02 -18.12 -5.64
N ARG A 114 -10.13 -16.85 -6.06
CA ARG A 114 -9.29 -15.73 -5.60
C ARG A 114 -9.96 -14.92 -4.51
#